data_AF-A0A661KVR8-F1
#
_entry.id   AF-A0A661KVR8-F1
#
_cell.length_a   1.000
_cell.length_b   1.000
_cell.length_c   1.000
_cell.angle_alpha   90.00
_cell.angle_beta   90.00
_cell.angle_gamma   90.00
#
_symmetry.space_group_name_H-M   'P 1'
#
loop_
_entity.id
_entity.type
_entity.pdbx_description
1 polymer ?
#
loop_
_entity_poly.entity_id
_entity_poly.type
_entity_poly.pdbx_seq_one_letter_code
_entity_poly.pdbx_strand_id
1 'polypeptide(L)'
;YLDQSFNVEKLESAIKNLGDPFDIMLIDGLETENMDVFTGIKEMSQENGLKTWITYSLNKYKENEDKLEDIFEVILRLYSDHASAYALLLKGKKGIMKEEIRLRLDPRTFFVK
;
A
#
# COMPACT_ATOMS: atom_id res chain seq x y z
N TYR A 1 -6.40 17.23 -8.76
CA TYR A 1 -5.01 16.79 -8.56
C TYR A 1 -4.97 15.34 -8.99
N LEU A 2 -4.19 15.04 -10.05
CA LEU A 2 -4.16 13.77 -10.81
C LEU A 2 -5.53 13.27 -11.35
N ASP A 3 -6.11 14.03 -12.28
CA ASP A 3 -7.14 13.51 -13.22
C ASP A 3 -6.50 12.72 -14.38
N GLN A 4 -5.23 12.32 -14.22
CA GLN A 4 -4.52 11.46 -15.14
C GLN A 4 -4.61 10.04 -14.60
N SER A 5 -5.30 9.18 -15.35
CA SER A 5 -5.32 7.74 -15.10
C SER A 5 -3.90 7.24 -14.85
N PHE A 6 -3.69 6.64 -13.68
CA PHE A 6 -2.43 6.02 -13.33
C PHE A 6 -2.07 4.97 -14.38
N ASN A 7 -0.85 5.05 -14.93
CA ASN A 7 -0.38 4.16 -16.00
C ASN A 7 0.86 3.40 -15.53
N VAL A 8 0.73 2.07 -15.44
CA VAL A 8 1.77 1.16 -14.95
C VAL A 8 2.99 1.14 -15.89
N GLU A 9 2.78 1.14 -17.20
CA GLU A 9 3.87 1.14 -18.20
C GLU A 9 4.76 2.38 -18.09
N LYS A 10 4.14 3.55 -17.85
CA LYS A 10 4.89 4.79 -17.62
C LYS A 10 5.71 4.73 -16.33
N LEU A 11 5.14 4.17 -15.26
CA LEU A 11 5.86 3.97 -14.00
C LEU A 11 7.04 3.02 -14.20
N GLU A 12 6.83 1.90 -14.87
CA GLU A 12 7.88 0.91 -15.16
C GLU A 12 9.01 1.53 -15.99
N SER A 13 8.69 2.31 -17.02
CA SER A 13 9.69 3.03 -17.82
C SER A 13 10.48 4.03 -16.96
N ALA A 14 9.81 4.74 -16.06
CA ALA A 14 10.47 5.68 -15.14
C ALA A 14 11.45 4.95 -14.20
N ILE A 15 11.07 3.78 -13.67
CA ILE A 15 11.91 2.95 -12.81
C ILE A 15 13.15 2.47 -13.56
N LYS A 16 12.98 1.97 -14.80
CA LYS A 16 14.10 1.55 -15.66
C LYS A 16 15.06 2.70 -15.96
N ASN A 17 14.54 3.91 -16.12
CA ASN A 17 15.33 5.10 -16.43
C ASN A 17 16.03 5.72 -15.21
N LEU A 18 15.66 5.33 -13.99
CA LEU A 18 16.26 5.91 -12.77
C LEU A 18 17.76 5.60 -12.66
N GLY A 19 18.22 4.50 -13.27
CA GLY A 19 19.64 4.14 -13.39
C GLY A 19 20.29 3.61 -12.10
N ASP A 20 19.79 4.04 -10.94
CA ASP A 20 20.24 3.59 -9.63
C ASP A 20 19.30 2.55 -9.03
N PRO A 21 19.84 1.47 -8.43
CA PRO A 21 19.01 0.49 -7.74
C PRO A 21 18.40 1.10 -6.48
N PHE A 22 17.14 0.76 -6.21
CA PHE A 22 16.46 1.09 -4.97
C PHE A 22 15.63 -0.10 -4.53
N ASP A 23 15.46 -0.29 -3.22
CA ASP A 23 14.78 -1.47 -2.67
C ASP A 23 13.29 -1.24 -2.38
N ILE A 24 12.88 0.03 -2.26
CA ILE A 24 11.55 0.41 -1.76
C ILE A 24 10.93 1.47 -2.67
N MET A 25 9.69 1.22 -3.09
CA MET A 25 8.84 2.21 -3.76
C MET A 25 7.66 2.57 -2.87
N LEU A 26 7.37 3.87 -2.74
CA LEU A 26 6.21 4.38 -2.03
C LEU A 26 5.29 5.09 -3.02
N ILE A 27 4.05 4.64 -3.15
CA ILE A 27 3.01 5.27 -3.96
C ILE A 27 1.98 5.87 -3.01
N ASP A 28 1.98 7.20 -2.91
CA ASP A 28 1.08 7.92 -2.02
C ASP A 28 -0.20 8.37 -2.76
N GLY A 29 -1.36 8.12 -2.14
CA GLY A 29 -2.65 8.61 -2.61
C GLY A 29 -3.11 8.00 -3.93
N LEU A 30 -2.88 6.70 -4.14
CA LEU A 30 -3.38 6.06 -5.36
C LEU A 30 -4.92 6.05 -5.34
N GLU A 31 -5.57 6.73 -6.29
CA GLU A 31 -7.03 6.90 -6.29
C GLU A 31 -7.73 6.12 -7.43
N THR A 32 -7.35 4.86 -7.67
CA THR A 32 -7.97 4.02 -8.72
C THR A 32 -8.79 2.86 -8.14
N GLU A 33 -9.90 2.53 -8.78
CA GLU A 33 -10.69 1.30 -8.49
C GLU A 33 -10.35 0.15 -9.46
N ASN A 34 -9.47 0.41 -10.44
CA ASN A 34 -9.08 -0.59 -11.42
C ASN A 34 -8.06 -1.59 -10.81
N MET A 35 -8.47 -2.84 -10.63
CA MET A 35 -7.62 -3.91 -10.09
C MET A 35 -6.43 -4.25 -10.99
N ASP A 36 -6.54 -4.06 -12.30
CA ASP A 36 -5.44 -4.31 -13.24
C ASP A 36 -4.26 -3.37 -12.95
N VAL A 37 -4.53 -2.17 -12.45
CA VAL A 37 -3.47 -1.24 -12.01
C VAL A 37 -2.72 -1.82 -10.82
N PHE A 38 -3.43 -2.34 -9.82
CA PHE A 38 -2.81 -2.94 -8.63
C PHE A 38 -2.01 -4.20 -8.96
N THR A 39 -2.57 -5.07 -9.81
CA THR A 39 -1.88 -6.27 -10.31
C THR A 39 -0.64 -5.89 -11.11
N GLY A 40 -0.74 -4.93 -12.02
CA GLY A 40 0.41 -4.46 -12.80
C GLY A 40 1.51 -3.84 -11.93
N ILE A 41 1.15 -3.08 -10.89
CA ILE A 41 2.15 -2.57 -9.92
C ILE A 41 2.83 -3.73 -9.19
N LYS A 42 2.07 -4.76 -8.77
CA LYS A 42 2.61 -5.94 -8.09
C LYS A 42 3.59 -6.69 -8.97
N GLU A 43 3.21 -6.99 -10.21
CA GLU A 43 4.05 -7.71 -11.18
C GLU A 43 5.34 -6.94 -11.46
N MET A 44 5.22 -5.64 -11.79
CA MET A 44 6.37 -4.78 -12.01
C MET A 44 7.29 -4.73 -10.78
N SER A 45 6.72 -4.66 -9.57
CA SER A 45 7.51 -4.65 -8.34
C SER A 45 8.28 -5.96 -8.16
N GLN A 46 7.66 -7.10 -8.45
CA GLN A 46 8.30 -8.42 -8.36
C GLN A 46 9.44 -8.56 -9.38
N GLU A 47 9.22 -8.14 -10.62
CA GLU A 47 10.22 -8.19 -11.70
C GLU A 47 11.46 -7.36 -11.39
N ASN A 48 11.27 -6.22 -10.73
CA ASN A 48 12.35 -5.31 -10.37
C ASN A 48 12.91 -5.56 -8.95
N GLY A 49 12.42 -6.59 -8.24
CA GLY A 49 12.85 -6.90 -6.87
C GLY A 49 12.49 -5.82 -5.83
N LEU A 50 11.47 -5.01 -6.12
CA LEU A 50 11.07 -3.86 -5.32
C LEU A 50 10.06 -4.23 -4.24
N LYS A 51 10.24 -3.65 -3.05
CA LYS A 51 9.21 -3.63 -2.01
C LYS A 51 8.32 -2.40 -2.18
N THR A 52 7.11 -2.59 -2.67
CA THR A 52 6.17 -1.50 -2.92
C THR A 52 5.16 -1.35 -1.79
N TRP A 53 5.00 -0.12 -1.31
CA TRP A 53 3.93 0.28 -0.40
C TRP A 53 3.03 1.29 -1.07
N ILE A 54 1.73 1.13 -0.87
CA ILE A 54 0.71 2.02 -1.44
C ILE A 54 -0.16 2.53 -0.31
N THR A 55 -0.35 3.84 -0.22
CA THR A 55 -1.40 4.41 0.64
C THR A 55 -2.70 4.47 -0.18
N TYR A 56 -3.80 4.06 0.45
CA TYR A 56 -5.08 3.92 -0.21
C TYR A 56 -6.21 4.36 0.71
N SER A 57 -7.26 4.96 0.13
CA SER A 57 -8.40 5.45 0.89
C SER A 57 -9.15 4.29 1.56
N LEU A 58 -9.46 4.44 2.85
CA LEU A 58 -10.17 3.41 3.63
C LEU A 58 -11.56 3.10 3.06
N ASN A 59 -12.27 4.10 2.52
CA ASN A 59 -13.60 3.88 1.95
C ASN A 59 -13.51 3.03 0.68
N LYS A 60 -12.59 3.36 -0.23
CA LYS A 60 -12.36 2.59 -1.46
C LYS A 60 -11.81 1.19 -1.17
N TYR A 61 -11.00 1.05 -0.10
CA TYR A 61 -10.53 -0.26 0.37
C TYR A 61 -11.72 -1.14 0.74
N LYS A 62 -12.67 -0.64 1.55
CA LYS A 62 -13.83 -1.44 1.99
C LYS A 62 -14.69 -1.92 0.83
N GLU A 63 -14.78 -1.16 -0.24
CA GLU A 63 -15.54 -1.53 -1.45
C GLU A 63 -14.85 -2.64 -2.27
N ASN A 64 -13.55 -2.82 -2.10
CA ASN A 64 -12.72 -3.74 -2.88
C ASN A 64 -11.88 -4.69 -1.99
N GLU A 65 -12.28 -4.88 -0.74
CA GLU A 65 -11.48 -5.55 0.30
C GLU A 65 -11.02 -6.93 -0.16
N ASP A 66 -11.95 -7.80 -0.57
CA ASP A 66 -11.63 -9.16 -1.02
C ASP A 66 -10.61 -9.20 -2.17
N LYS A 67 -10.75 -8.30 -3.16
CA LYS A 67 -9.86 -8.25 -4.33
C LYS A 67 -8.47 -7.74 -3.96
N LEU A 68 -8.41 -6.70 -3.13
CA LEU A 68 -7.14 -6.15 -2.65
C LEU A 68 -6.44 -7.13 -1.71
N GLU A 69 -7.20 -7.88 -0.90
CA GLU A 69 -6.65 -8.96 -0.09
C GLU A 69 -5.98 -10.03 -0.94
N ASP A 70 -6.50 -10.39 -2.11
CA ASP A 70 -5.82 -11.35 -3.00
C ASP A 70 -4.53 -10.79 -3.62
N ILE A 71 -4.50 -9.49 -3.90
CA ILE A 71 -3.35 -8.84 -4.56
C ILE A 71 -2.22 -8.61 -3.56
N PHE A 72 -2.50 -8.02 -2.40
CA PHE A 72 -1.48 -7.57 -1.46
C PHE A 72 -1.03 -8.66 -0.50
N GLU A 73 0.28 -8.75 -0.24
CA GLU A 73 0.83 -9.67 0.76
C GLU A 73 0.68 -9.17 2.18
N VAL A 74 0.65 -7.84 2.36
CA VAL A 74 0.58 -7.18 3.67
C VAL A 74 -0.41 -6.04 3.57
N ILE A 75 -1.33 -5.97 4.53
CA ILE A 75 -2.31 -4.89 4.63
C ILE A 75 -2.27 -4.32 6.04
N LEU A 76 -1.99 -3.02 6.10
CA LEU A 76 -2.02 -2.22 7.32
C LEU A 76 -3.19 -1.24 7.23
N ARG A 77 -3.98 -1.15 8.31
CA ARG A 77 -4.98 -0.10 8.47
C ARG A 77 -4.49 0.89 9.50
N LEU A 78 -4.40 2.15 9.11
CA LEU A 78 -4.14 3.25 10.04
C LEU A 78 -5.47 3.75 10.60
N TYR A 79 -5.53 3.85 11.93
CA TYR A 79 -6.64 4.46 12.66
C TYR A 79 -6.08 5.58 13.53
N SER A 80 -6.75 6.72 13.57
CA SER A 80 -6.40 7.79 14.50
C SER A 80 -7.66 8.46 15.01
N ASP A 81 -7.68 8.72 16.31
CA ASP A 81 -8.64 9.57 16.99
C ASP A 81 -7.90 10.73 17.71
N HIS A 82 -8.65 11.59 18.41
CA HIS A 82 -8.08 12.75 19.10
C HIS A 82 -7.06 12.41 20.21
N ALA A 83 -7.01 11.16 20.68
CA ALA A 83 -6.17 10.75 21.80
C ALA A 83 -5.13 9.67 21.43
N SER A 84 -5.26 9.03 20.27
CA SER A 84 -4.50 7.86 19.91
C SER A 84 -4.41 7.63 18.40
N ALA A 85 -3.28 7.09 17.97
CA ALA A 85 -3.08 6.58 16.63
C ALA A 85 -2.66 5.11 16.74
N TYR A 86 -3.16 4.26 15.84
CA TYR A 86 -2.85 2.84 15.77
C TYR A 86 -2.60 2.42 14.32
N ALA A 87 -1.63 1.53 14.14
CA ALA A 87 -1.54 0.70 12.95
C ALA A 87 -2.06 -0.71 13.29
N LEU A 88 -3.03 -1.19 12.54
CA LEU A 88 -3.57 -2.54 12.65
C LEU A 88 -3.07 -3.38 11.48
N LEU A 89 -2.47 -4.54 11.77
CA LEU A 89 -2.10 -5.51 10.74
C LEU A 89 -3.31 -6.40 10.43
N LEU A 90 -3.92 -6.20 9.27
CA LEU A 90 -5.06 -7.00 8.79
C LEU A 90 -4.58 -8.28 8.11
N LYS A 91 -3.55 -8.14 7.27
CA LYS A 91 -2.93 -9.25 6.53
C LYS A 91 -1.42 -9.17 6.65
N GLY A 92 -0.78 -10.31 6.92
CA GLY A 92 0.66 -10.48 6.81
C GLY A 92 1.02 -11.45 5.68
N LYS A 93 2.33 -11.63 5.42
CA LYS A 93 2.84 -12.53 4.36
C LYS A 93 2.34 -13.98 4.44
N LYS A 94 1.87 -14.41 5.62
CA LYS A 94 1.34 -15.76 5.87
C LYS A 94 -0.18 -15.85 5.74
N GLY A 95 -0.83 -14.78 5.29
CA GLY A 95 -2.29 -14.69 5.16
C GLY A 95 -2.93 -13.71 6.15
N ILE A 96 -4.26 -13.76 6.21
CA ILE A 96 -5.08 -12.93 7.10
C ILE A 96 -4.76 -13.25 8.57
N MET A 97 -4.62 -12.20 9.37
CA MET A 97 -4.33 -12.34 10.78
C MET A 97 -5.57 -12.82 11.54
N LYS A 98 -5.45 -13.94 12.26
CA LYS A 98 -6.54 -14.44 13.13
C LYS A 98 -6.70 -13.63 14.41
N GLU A 99 -5.61 -13.03 14.86
CA GLU A 99 -5.56 -12.16 16.03
C GLU A 99 -5.20 -10.77 15.59
N GLU A 100 -5.84 -9.80 16.22
CA GLU A 100 -5.64 -8.41 15.89
C GLU A 100 -4.32 -7.89 16.47
N ILE A 101 -3.35 -7.64 15.59
CA ILE A 101 -2.08 -7.02 15.98
C ILE A 101 -2.22 -5.50 15.84
N ARG A 102 -2.26 -4.80 16.97
CA ARG A 102 -2.31 -3.34 17.05
C ARG A 102 -0.97 -2.78 17.53
N LEU A 103 -0.43 -1.82 16.80
CA LEU A 103 0.72 -1.04 17.20
C LEU A 103 0.25 0.38 17.54
N ARG A 104 0.40 0.78 18.81
CA ARG A 104 0.07 2.14 19.24
C ARG A 104 1.17 3.10 18.78
N LEU A 105 0.75 4.19 18.16
CA LEU A 105 1.60 5.27 17.69
C LEU A 105 1.38 6.51 18.56
N ASP A 106 2.42 7.33 18.70
CA ASP A 106 2.26 8.67 19.24
C ASP A 106 1.51 9.54 18.22
N PRO A 107 0.39 10.20 18.57
CA PRO A 107 -0.41 10.94 17.60
C PRO A 107 0.26 12.23 17.10
N ARG A 108 1.36 12.68 17.71
CA ARG A 108 2.13 13.85 17.27
C ARG A 108 3.29 13.46 16.36
N THR A 109 3.92 12.31 16.60
CA THR A 109 5.14 11.91 15.88
C THR A 109 4.94 10.70 14.97
N PHE A 110 3.85 9.95 15.13
CA PHE A 110 3.55 8.69 14.45
C PHE A 110 4.61 7.59 14.65
N PHE A 111 5.52 7.77 15.61
CA PHE A 111 6.46 6.74 16.02
C PHE A 111 5.87 5.82 17.09
N VAL A 112 6.45 4.63 17.19
CA VAL A 112 6.15 3.68 18.26
C VAL A 112 6.65 4.26 19.57
N LYS A 113 5.82 4.19 20.61
CA LYS A 113 6.21 4.50 21.98
C LYS A 113 6.89 3.31 22.64
#